data_AF-A0A4U3AWW5-F1
#
_entry.id   AF-A0A4U3AWW5-F1
#
_cell.length_a   1.000
_cell.length_b   1.000
_cell.length_c   1.000
_cell.angle_alpha   90.00
_cell.angle_beta   90.00
_cell.angle_gamma   90.00
#
_symmetry.space_group_name_H-M   'P 1'
#
loop_
_entity.id
_entity.type
_entity.pdbx_description
1 polymer ?
#
loop_
_entity_poly.entity_id
_entity_poly.type
_entity_poly.pdbx_seq_one_letter_code
_entity_poly.pdbx_strand_id
1 'polypeptide(L)'
;IQAGNVQHLDEYYETSWREKEPLPHLFIVIDEFAQMKKEQPEFMDELISVAAIGRTLGVHLLLATQKPSGVVNDKIWSNSRFRICLRVQDDADSREMLKIPDASKINVPGRGYLQVGSNEVLELFQSAWSGAPYNPNEEKVLDIVDFTEVKLSGERIKVKKRPKPMTNSPKQLQAFIQYVQSISEKENIKALPGPWLDPLPEKLLLKEFYAMEDWTIAEWNKSKEYLQVTVGLIDDVANQAQFPLKLDLQEGHLNIYGMPGTGKTTMLQTIIMSLAVSHTPTEVNFYVIDFGRMFLDFRDLPHIGGIIQEGENEKMKRLFGFLKKEITLRKESFSNIGAKSFSMYNRMVEKKIPAIVVMVDGYIRFKNEFEKENEVLELLLRESSTYGV
;
A
#
# COMPACT_ATOMS: atom_id res chain seq x y z
N ILE A 1 -19.73 -7.89 11.38
CA ILE A 1 -19.34 -7.80 12.81
C ILE A 1 -20.41 -8.52 13.64
N GLN A 2 -20.25 -9.83 13.83
CA GLN A 2 -21.21 -10.71 14.55
C GLN A 2 -20.52 -11.50 15.68
N ALA A 3 -19.35 -11.05 16.12
CA ALA A 3 -18.68 -11.56 17.32
C ALA A 3 -19.45 -11.02 18.53
N GLY A 4 -20.39 -11.82 19.03
CA GLY A 4 -21.43 -11.41 19.99
C GLY A 4 -20.93 -10.53 21.14
N ASN A 5 -21.14 -9.22 21.02
CA ASN A 5 -21.05 -8.20 22.06
C ASN A 5 -19.91 -8.36 23.10
N VAL A 6 -18.73 -8.79 22.64
CA VAL A 6 -17.57 -9.02 23.49
C VAL A 6 -16.86 -7.68 23.76
N GLN A 7 -16.48 -7.41 25.02
CA GLN A 7 -15.86 -6.13 25.40
C GLN A 7 -14.32 -6.21 25.45
N HIS A 8 -13.78 -7.40 25.65
CA HIS A 8 -12.34 -7.64 25.77
C HIS A 8 -11.84 -8.68 24.77
N LEU A 9 -10.63 -8.49 24.23
CA LEU A 9 -10.04 -9.46 23.31
C LEU A 9 -9.81 -10.82 24.00
N ASP A 10 -9.50 -10.84 25.29
CA ASP A 10 -9.32 -12.08 26.06
C ASP A 10 -10.61 -12.92 26.07
N GLU A 11 -11.78 -12.27 26.25
CA GLU A 11 -13.09 -12.92 26.16
C GLU A 11 -13.36 -13.46 24.75
N TYR A 12 -12.90 -12.74 23.71
CA TYR A 12 -13.03 -13.20 22.32
C TYR A 12 -12.31 -14.52 22.09
N TYR A 13 -11.11 -14.66 22.68
CA TYR A 13 -10.29 -15.87 22.60
C TYR A 13 -10.88 -17.08 23.34
N GLU A 14 -11.82 -16.87 24.26
CA GLU A 14 -12.60 -17.93 24.91
C GLU A 14 -13.78 -18.42 24.05
N THR A 15 -14.16 -17.66 23.02
CA THR A 15 -15.26 -18.04 22.12
C THR A 15 -14.81 -18.98 21.00
N SER A 16 -15.78 -19.70 20.41
CA SER A 16 -15.56 -20.50 19.20
C SER A 16 -15.17 -19.68 17.96
N TRP A 17 -15.24 -18.34 18.01
CA TRP A 17 -14.88 -17.49 16.88
C TRP A 17 -13.38 -17.44 16.63
N ARG A 18 -12.56 -17.67 17.66
CA ARG A 18 -11.10 -17.75 17.57
C ARG A 18 -10.61 -18.67 16.45
N GLU A 19 -11.27 -19.81 16.25
CA GLU A 19 -10.88 -20.80 15.23
C GLU A 19 -11.32 -20.40 13.82
N LYS A 20 -12.34 -19.55 13.70
CA LYS A 20 -12.89 -19.08 12.41
C LYS A 20 -12.19 -17.83 11.92
N GLU A 21 -12.01 -16.84 12.79
CA GLU A 21 -11.37 -15.56 12.51
C GLU A 21 -10.43 -15.20 13.66
N PRO A 22 -9.16 -15.61 13.64
CA PRO A 22 -8.25 -15.28 14.73
C PRO A 22 -8.00 -13.77 14.78
N LEU A 23 -8.24 -13.14 15.94
CA LEU A 23 -7.97 -11.73 16.19
C LEU A 23 -6.72 -11.58 17.08
N PRO A 24 -5.52 -11.40 16.51
CA PRO A 24 -4.27 -11.32 17.27
C PRO A 24 -4.16 -10.05 18.12
N HIS A 25 -3.39 -10.12 19.21
CA HIS A 25 -2.88 -8.92 19.86
C HIS A 25 -1.95 -8.16 18.92
N LEU A 26 -2.11 -6.84 18.84
CA LEU A 26 -1.27 -5.97 18.03
C LEU A 26 -0.17 -5.35 18.91
N PHE A 27 1.08 -5.72 18.67
CA PHE A 27 2.25 -5.11 19.32
C PHE A 27 2.88 -4.09 18.38
N ILE A 28 2.85 -2.82 18.79
CA ILE A 28 3.48 -1.70 18.09
C ILE A 28 4.76 -1.34 18.82
N VAL A 29 5.90 -1.51 18.14
CA VAL A 29 7.22 -1.18 18.69
C VAL A 29 7.75 0.05 17.96
N ILE A 30 8.00 1.11 18.71
CA ILE A 30 8.61 2.34 18.19
C ILE A 30 10.01 2.46 18.80
N ASP A 31 11.02 2.25 17.95
CA ASP A 31 12.39 2.59 18.29
C ASP A 31 12.61 4.09 18.12
N GLU A 32 13.41 4.68 18.99
CA GLU A 32 13.68 6.12 19.07
C GLU A 32 12.42 7.02 18.98
N PHE A 33 11.42 6.75 19.83
CA PHE A 33 10.13 7.48 19.80
C PHE A 33 10.29 9.00 20.05
N ALA A 34 11.39 9.43 20.66
CA ALA A 34 11.71 10.84 20.84
C ALA A 34 11.87 11.59 19.51
N GLN A 35 12.51 10.95 18.53
CA GLN A 35 12.63 11.50 17.20
C GLN A 35 11.25 11.59 16.53
N MET A 36 10.46 10.52 16.60
CA MET A 36 9.12 10.49 16.02
C MET A 36 8.20 11.55 16.61
N LYS A 37 8.25 11.77 17.93
CA LYS A 37 7.48 12.83 18.60
C LYS A 37 7.88 14.24 18.17
N LYS A 38 9.16 14.45 17.83
CA LYS A 38 9.65 15.74 17.34
C LYS A 38 9.21 16.02 15.91
N GLU A 39 9.22 15.00 15.06
CA GLU A 39 8.85 15.11 13.64
C GLU A 39 7.33 15.16 13.44
N GLN A 40 6.58 14.35 14.19
CA GLN A 40 5.12 14.17 14.08
C GLN A 40 4.45 14.13 15.47
N PRO A 41 4.35 15.27 16.18
CA PRO A 41 3.82 15.30 17.54
C PRO A 41 2.34 14.91 17.63
N GLU A 42 1.51 15.37 16.67
CA GLU A 42 0.07 15.08 16.65
C GLU A 42 -0.21 13.59 16.48
N PHE A 43 0.50 12.93 15.56
CA PHE A 43 0.41 11.49 15.34
C PHE A 43 0.74 10.69 16.61
N MET A 44 1.78 11.09 17.36
CA MET A 44 2.16 10.39 18.59
C MET A 44 1.10 10.50 19.68
N ASP A 45 0.50 11.67 19.85
CA ASP A 45 -0.59 11.86 20.81
C ASP A 45 -1.82 11.04 20.44
N GLU A 46 -2.14 10.93 19.15
CA GLU A 46 -3.20 10.06 18.64
C GLU A 46 -2.89 8.58 18.91
N LEU A 47 -1.70 8.11 18.57
CA LEU A 47 -1.29 6.72 18.77
C LEU A 47 -1.34 6.30 20.24
N ILE A 48 -0.86 7.16 21.16
CA ILE A 48 -0.94 6.90 22.60
C ILE A 48 -2.40 6.81 23.05
N SER A 49 -3.26 7.68 22.52
CA SER A 49 -4.70 7.67 22.83
C SER A 49 -5.38 6.40 22.33
N VAL A 50 -5.06 5.97 21.10
CA VAL A 50 -5.55 4.72 20.51
C VAL A 50 -5.07 3.51 21.30
N ALA A 51 -3.81 3.47 21.72
CA ALA A 51 -3.30 2.37 22.55
C ALA A 51 -3.95 2.34 23.94
N ALA A 52 -4.23 3.52 24.53
CA ALA A 52 -4.92 3.60 25.82
C ALA A 52 -6.36 3.06 25.75
N ILE A 53 -7.12 3.45 24.72
CA ILE A 53 -8.49 2.97 24.48
C ILE A 53 -8.47 1.49 24.04
N GLY A 54 -7.56 1.15 23.13
CA GLY A 54 -7.40 -0.15 22.50
C GLY A 54 -6.76 -1.22 23.38
N ARG A 55 -6.38 -0.89 24.63
CA ARG A 55 -5.81 -1.87 25.58
C ARG A 55 -6.74 -3.07 25.78
N THR A 56 -8.05 -2.85 25.87
CA THR A 56 -9.03 -3.94 26.00
C THR A 56 -9.23 -4.71 24.71
N LEU A 57 -8.94 -4.09 23.57
CA LEU A 57 -8.98 -4.67 22.22
C LEU A 57 -7.65 -5.34 21.85
N GLY A 58 -6.69 -5.42 22.78
CA GLY A 58 -5.42 -6.11 22.59
C GLY A 58 -4.33 -5.32 21.85
N VAL A 59 -4.43 -3.99 21.80
CA VAL A 59 -3.38 -3.10 21.27
C VAL A 59 -2.36 -2.80 22.37
N HIS A 60 -1.09 -3.11 22.12
CA HIS A 60 0.03 -2.92 23.03
C HIS A 60 1.10 -2.03 22.38
N LEU A 61 1.59 -1.05 23.11
CA LEU A 61 2.60 -0.10 22.64
C LEU A 61 3.89 -0.25 23.43
N LEU A 62 5.02 -0.44 22.74
CA LEU A 62 6.36 -0.46 23.31
C LEU A 62 7.17 0.70 22.75
N LEU A 63 7.47 1.66 23.61
CA LEU A 63 8.20 2.88 23.26
C LEU A 63 9.64 2.77 23.77
N ALA A 64 10.61 2.87 22.86
CA ALA A 64 12.03 2.91 23.17
C ALA A 64 12.64 4.26 22.78
N THR A 65 13.53 4.79 23.60
CA THR A 65 14.28 6.03 23.32
C THR A 65 15.65 5.95 23.95
N GLN A 66 16.65 6.56 23.30
CA GLN A 66 17.96 6.77 23.90
C GLN A 66 17.97 7.91 24.92
N LYS A 67 17.08 8.90 24.75
CA LYS A 67 16.99 10.09 25.61
C LYS A 67 15.55 10.33 26.05
N PRO A 68 15.18 9.94 27.28
CA PRO A 68 13.82 10.18 27.79
C PRO A 68 13.55 11.66 28.07
N SER A 69 14.59 12.45 28.36
CA SER A 69 14.53 13.87 28.76
C SER A 69 13.59 14.73 27.93
N GLY A 70 12.46 15.13 28.53
CA GLY A 70 11.49 16.07 27.96
C GLY A 70 10.54 15.45 26.93
N VAL A 71 10.63 14.13 26.73
CA VAL A 71 9.84 13.40 25.75
C VAL A 71 8.70 12.63 26.43
N VAL A 72 8.92 12.14 27.65
CA VAL A 72 7.92 11.38 28.40
C VAL A 72 6.98 12.33 29.15
N ASN A 73 5.74 12.47 28.68
CA ASN A 73 4.72 13.29 29.33
C ASN A 73 3.84 12.46 30.30
N ASP A 74 2.97 13.15 31.06
CA ASP A 74 2.06 12.50 32.02
C ASP A 74 1.11 11.48 31.37
N LYS A 75 0.75 11.67 30.09
CA LYS A 75 -0.08 10.72 29.34
C LYS A 75 0.65 9.39 29.11
N ILE A 76 1.92 9.43 28.68
CA ILE A 76 2.73 8.23 28.52
C ILE A 76 2.92 7.56 29.89
N TRP A 77 3.19 8.37 30.93
CA TRP A 77 3.38 7.89 32.30
C TRP A 77 2.17 7.13 32.84
N SER A 78 0.96 7.68 32.69
CA SER A 78 -0.28 7.10 33.21
C SER A 78 -0.73 5.85 32.44
N ASN A 79 -0.33 5.73 31.16
CA ASN A 79 -0.66 4.59 30.31
C ASN A 79 0.44 3.52 30.29
N SER A 80 1.62 3.77 30.86
CA SER A 80 2.73 2.82 30.93
C SER A 80 2.80 2.13 32.28
N ARG A 81 2.26 0.91 32.38
CA ARG A 81 2.35 0.08 33.59
C ARG A 81 3.75 -0.49 33.82
N PHE A 82 4.45 -0.83 32.75
CA PHE A 82 5.79 -1.42 32.80
C PHE A 82 6.81 -0.40 32.30
N ARG A 83 7.93 -0.27 33.01
CA ARG A 83 9.05 0.56 32.58
C ARG A 83 10.34 -0.23 32.70
N ILE A 84 11.10 -0.26 31.62
CA ILE A 84 12.42 -0.87 31.58
C ILE A 84 13.41 0.26 31.32
N CYS A 85 14.36 0.43 32.24
CA CYS A 85 15.41 1.43 32.10
C CYS A 85 16.77 0.72 32.17
N LEU A 86 17.43 0.64 31.02
CA LEU A 86 18.82 0.19 30.93
C LEU A 86 19.76 1.33 31.35
N ARG A 87 21.06 1.15 31.12
CA ARG A 87 22.04 2.21 31.38
C ARG A 87 21.70 3.51 30.63
N VAL A 88 21.53 4.59 31.37
CA VAL A 88 21.37 5.96 30.85
C VAL A 88 22.63 6.79 31.11
N GLN A 89 22.77 7.95 30.46
CA GLN A 89 23.95 8.81 30.61
C GLN A 89 23.94 9.58 31.93
N ASP A 90 22.81 10.18 32.27
CA ASP A 90 22.70 11.13 33.38
C ASP A 90 21.66 10.69 34.45
N ASP A 91 21.85 11.18 35.68
CA ASP A 91 20.91 10.96 36.78
C ASP A 91 19.52 11.54 36.50
N ALA A 92 19.43 12.58 35.67
CA ALA A 92 18.18 13.20 35.26
C ALA A 92 17.30 12.24 34.44
N ASP A 93 17.88 11.59 33.43
CA ASP A 93 17.18 10.59 32.60
C ASP A 93 16.70 9.40 33.45
N SER A 94 17.54 8.96 34.39
CA SER A 94 17.18 7.87 35.31
C SER A 94 15.99 8.27 36.18
N ARG A 95 15.98 9.51 36.71
CA ARG A 95 14.87 10.02 37.52
C ARG A 95 13.60 10.22 36.70
N GLU A 96 13.72 10.58 35.43
CA GLU A 96 12.56 10.71 34.56
C GLU A 96 11.99 9.38 34.08
N MET A 97 12.72 8.27 34.15
CA MET A 97 12.17 6.95 33.83
C MET A 97 11.73 6.15 35.06
N LEU A 98 12.52 6.19 36.15
CA LEU A 98 12.35 5.34 37.33
C LEU A 98 12.04 6.11 38.62
N LYS A 99 12.13 7.44 38.63
CA LYS A 99 12.12 8.32 39.82
C LYS A 99 13.33 8.16 40.77
N ILE A 100 14.32 7.34 40.38
CA ILE A 100 15.58 7.15 41.11
C ILE A 100 16.78 7.38 40.17
N PRO A 101 17.97 7.74 40.68
CA PRO A 101 19.14 8.00 39.84
C PRO A 101 19.96 6.74 39.48
N ASP A 102 19.54 5.54 39.89
CA ASP A 102 20.46 4.39 39.90
C ASP A 102 20.75 3.75 38.53
N ALA A 103 19.97 4.05 37.49
CA ALA A 103 20.23 3.53 36.15
C ALA A 103 21.47 4.15 35.48
N SER A 104 21.85 5.38 35.86
CA SER A 104 23.09 6.03 35.37
C SER A 104 24.36 5.31 35.86
N LYS A 105 24.27 4.61 37.00
CA LYS A 105 25.38 3.90 37.66
C LYS A 105 25.61 2.49 37.12
N ILE A 106 24.79 2.03 36.18
CA ILE A 106 24.91 0.69 35.61
C ILE A 106 26.16 0.61 34.73
N ASN A 107 27.07 -0.33 35.04
CA ASN A 107 28.32 -0.50 34.28
C ASN A 107 28.35 -1.77 33.40
N VAL A 108 27.31 -2.60 33.47
CA VAL A 108 27.25 -3.90 32.77
C VAL A 108 26.25 -3.80 31.62
N PRO A 109 26.64 -4.06 30.36
CA PRO A 109 25.71 -4.12 29.24
C PRO A 109 24.58 -5.13 29.46
N GLY A 110 23.37 -4.78 29.06
CA GLY A 110 22.17 -5.59 29.28
C GLY A 110 21.62 -5.57 30.71
N ARG A 111 22.31 -4.94 31.67
CA ARG A 111 21.76 -4.70 33.00
C ARG A 111 20.79 -3.52 32.97
N GLY A 112 19.69 -3.64 33.70
CA GLY A 112 18.65 -2.62 33.78
C GLY A 112 17.76 -2.80 34.99
N TYR A 113 16.88 -1.83 35.20
CA TYR A 113 15.80 -1.91 36.17
C TYR A 113 14.47 -2.13 35.46
N LEU A 114 13.67 -3.04 36.00
CA LEU A 114 12.25 -3.20 35.68
C LEU A 114 11.45 -2.55 36.81
N GLN A 115 10.62 -1.57 36.45
CA GLN A 115 9.62 -0.99 37.34
C GLN A 115 8.23 -1.37 36.87
N VAL A 116 7.40 -1.87 37.79
CA VAL A 116 5.98 -2.16 37.54
C VAL A 116 5.11 -1.24 38.41
N GLY A 117 4.14 -0.59 37.78
CA GLY A 117 3.24 0.37 38.42
C GLY A 117 3.95 1.64 38.89
N SER A 118 3.38 2.29 39.91
CA SER A 118 3.94 3.46 40.56
C SER A 118 4.90 3.06 41.69
N ASN A 119 5.88 2.21 41.36
CA ASN A 119 6.91 1.67 42.27
C ASN A 119 6.44 0.49 43.15
N GLU A 120 5.49 -0.32 42.67
CA GLU A 120 5.05 -1.54 43.35
C GLU A 120 6.15 -2.61 43.33
N VAL A 121 6.89 -2.68 42.21
CA VAL A 121 8.03 -3.58 42.01
C VAL A 121 9.13 -2.79 41.32
N LEU A 122 10.34 -2.87 41.87
CA LEU A 122 11.56 -2.34 41.26
C LEU A 122 12.66 -3.40 41.38
N GLU A 123 12.99 -4.04 40.27
CA GLU A 123 13.96 -5.14 40.22
C GLU A 123 15.12 -4.83 39.29
N LEU A 124 16.33 -5.11 39.76
CA LEU A 124 17.53 -5.10 38.92
C LEU A 124 17.63 -6.43 38.18
N PHE A 125 17.68 -6.38 36.85
CA PHE A 125 17.76 -7.58 36.02
C PHE A 125 18.94 -7.52 35.04
N GLN A 126 19.26 -8.67 34.45
CA GLN A 126 20.23 -8.84 33.39
C GLN A 126 19.53 -9.43 32.17
N SER A 127 19.55 -8.73 31.03
CA SER A 127 18.95 -9.23 29.80
C SER A 127 19.76 -10.38 29.21
N ALA A 128 19.05 -11.33 28.60
CA ALA A 128 19.65 -12.34 27.76
C ALA A 128 20.15 -11.73 26.44
N TRP A 129 21.19 -12.31 25.85
CA TRP A 129 21.76 -11.88 24.57
C TRP A 129 21.53 -12.93 23.49
N SER A 130 20.68 -12.61 22.51
CA SER A 130 20.32 -13.50 21.40
C SER A 130 21.33 -13.53 20.24
N GLY A 131 22.41 -12.75 20.33
CA GLY A 131 23.44 -12.62 19.31
C GLY A 131 24.56 -13.67 19.39
N ALA A 132 24.49 -14.60 20.35
CA ALA A 132 25.46 -15.65 20.52
C ALA A 132 25.53 -16.57 19.28
N PRO A 133 26.70 -17.17 18.97
CA PRO A 133 26.79 -18.20 17.94
C PRO A 133 25.90 -19.40 18.30
N TYR A 134 25.25 -19.99 17.29
CA TYR A 134 24.46 -21.20 17.44
C TYR A 134 25.25 -22.42 16.96
N ASN A 135 25.48 -23.37 17.86
CA ASN A 135 26.05 -24.66 17.53
C ASN A 135 25.17 -25.78 18.10
N PRO A 136 24.42 -26.51 17.26
CA PRO A 136 23.50 -27.56 17.73
C PRO A 136 24.22 -28.73 18.40
N ASN A 137 25.54 -28.87 18.20
CA ASN A 137 26.35 -29.93 18.80
C ASN A 137 27.02 -29.52 20.13
N GLU A 138 26.87 -28.27 20.57
CA GLU A 138 27.56 -27.72 21.74
C GLU A 138 26.97 -28.20 23.08
N GLU A 139 25.72 -28.67 23.08
CA GLU A 139 25.01 -29.15 24.29
C GLU A 139 25.66 -30.38 24.96
N LYS A 140 26.66 -31.02 24.36
CA LYS A 140 27.34 -32.20 24.93
C LYS A 140 28.64 -31.94 25.68
N VAL A 141 29.14 -30.70 25.78
CA VAL A 141 30.42 -30.41 26.45
C VAL A 141 30.19 -29.59 27.72
N LEU A 142 29.61 -30.20 28.75
CA LEU A 142 29.47 -29.60 30.08
C LEU A 142 30.51 -30.07 31.11
N ASP A 143 31.52 -30.85 30.71
CA ASP A 143 32.67 -31.12 31.57
C ASP A 143 33.85 -30.23 31.16
N ILE A 144 33.94 -29.05 31.78
CA ILE A 144 35.15 -28.24 31.75
C ILE A 144 36.20 -28.98 32.60
N VAL A 145 36.98 -29.86 31.98
CA VAL A 145 38.12 -30.49 32.64
C VAL A 145 39.30 -29.51 32.60
N ASP A 146 39.62 -28.92 33.75
CA ASP A 146 40.80 -28.08 33.90
C ASP A 146 42.07 -28.95 33.90
N PHE A 147 42.82 -28.94 32.79
CA PHE A 147 44.11 -29.60 32.71
C PHE A 147 45.20 -28.69 33.31
N THR A 148 45.96 -29.24 34.26
CA THR A 148 47.20 -28.61 34.73
C THR A 148 48.37 -29.49 34.31
N GLU A 149 49.22 -28.96 33.43
CA GLU A 149 50.46 -29.61 33.04
C GLU A 149 51.52 -29.34 34.11
N VAL A 150 52.17 -30.38 34.62
CA VAL A 150 53.25 -30.27 35.59
C VAL A 150 54.55 -30.67 34.90
N LYS A 151 55.45 -29.70 34.72
CA LYS A 151 56.77 -29.97 34.14
C LYS A 151 57.62 -30.82 35.10
N LEU A 152 58.65 -31.47 34.56
CA LEU A 152 59.67 -32.17 35.35
C LEU A 152 60.38 -31.26 36.38
N SER A 153 60.34 -29.93 36.18
CA SER A 153 60.84 -28.93 37.13
C SER A 153 59.87 -28.64 38.31
N GLY A 154 58.67 -29.22 38.32
CA GLY A 154 57.63 -28.96 39.32
C GLY A 154 56.76 -27.72 39.02
N GLU A 155 57.05 -26.97 37.96
CA GLU A 155 56.25 -25.82 37.52
C GLU A 155 54.88 -26.29 37.00
N ARG A 156 53.80 -25.70 37.53
CA ARG A 156 52.41 -26.00 37.14
C ARG A 156 51.89 -24.96 36.16
N ILE A 157 51.55 -25.36 34.95
CA ILE A 157 50.94 -24.50 33.93
C ILE A 157 49.48 -24.88 33.77
N LYS A 158 48.57 -23.94 34.02
CA LYS A 158 47.14 -24.12 33.75
C LYS A 158 46.90 -24.07 32.25
N VAL A 159 46.49 -25.18 31.65
CA VAL A 159 46.16 -25.26 30.23
C VAL A 159 44.65 -25.08 30.07
N LYS A 160 44.19 -23.84 29.89
CA LYS A 160 42.79 -23.56 29.53
C LYS A 160 42.56 -23.91 28.06
N LYS A 161 42.16 -25.16 27.75
CA LYS A 161 41.56 -25.47 26.45
C LYS A 161 40.11 -25.00 26.44
N ARG A 162 39.89 -23.71 26.15
CA ARG A 162 38.56 -23.30 25.67
C ARG A 162 38.43 -23.72 24.21
N PRO A 163 37.39 -24.46 23.80
CA PRO A 163 37.09 -24.61 22.39
C PRO A 163 37.00 -23.20 21.79
N LYS A 164 37.74 -22.95 20.71
CA LYS A 164 37.59 -21.68 19.98
C LYS A 164 36.19 -21.71 19.37
N PRO A 165 35.37 -20.66 19.58
CA PRO A 165 34.08 -20.58 18.91
C PRO A 165 34.33 -20.66 17.40
N MET A 166 33.56 -21.52 16.71
CA MET A 166 33.63 -21.60 15.25
C MET A 166 33.31 -20.23 14.67
N THR A 167 34.20 -19.70 13.83
CA THR A 167 34.11 -18.35 13.28
C THR A 167 32.98 -18.14 12.27
N ASN A 168 32.30 -19.22 11.83
CA ASN A 168 31.27 -19.20 10.77
C ASN A 168 29.89 -19.74 11.21
N SER A 169 29.61 -19.91 12.50
CA SER A 169 28.27 -20.34 12.95
C SER A 169 27.24 -19.21 12.84
N PRO A 170 26.00 -19.48 12.39
CA PRO A 170 24.93 -18.47 12.39
C PRO A 170 24.61 -18.00 13.82
N LYS A 171 24.03 -16.81 13.96
CA LYS A 171 23.58 -16.32 15.27
C LYS A 171 22.37 -17.14 15.75
N GLN A 172 22.22 -17.33 17.06
CA GLN A 172 21.05 -18.00 17.66
C GLN A 172 19.73 -17.40 17.21
N LEU A 173 19.64 -16.06 17.13
CA LEU A 173 18.46 -15.39 16.59
C LEU A 173 18.14 -15.82 15.14
N GLN A 174 19.15 -15.93 14.28
CA GLN A 174 18.94 -16.33 12.88
C GLN A 174 18.50 -17.79 12.78
N ALA A 175 19.12 -18.68 13.56
CA ALA A 175 18.74 -20.08 13.62
C ALA A 175 17.28 -20.26 14.10
N PHE A 176 16.87 -19.49 15.12
CA PHE A 176 15.49 -19.48 15.60
C PHE A 176 14.50 -18.98 14.54
N ILE A 177 14.80 -17.87 13.86
CA ILE A 177 13.93 -17.34 12.79
C ILE A 177 13.75 -18.38 11.67
N GLN A 178 14.84 -19.01 11.23
CA GLN A 178 14.79 -20.05 10.19
C GLN A 178 13.98 -21.27 10.64
N TYR A 179 14.15 -21.68 11.89
CA TYR A 179 13.37 -22.78 12.45
C TYR A 179 11.87 -22.47 12.44
N VAL A 180 11.47 -21.28 12.93
CA VAL A 180 10.07 -20.85 12.92
C VAL A 180 9.52 -20.78 11.49
N GLN A 181 10.26 -20.23 10.53
CA GLN A 181 9.85 -20.21 9.12
C GLN A 181 9.60 -21.63 8.58
N SER A 182 10.53 -22.56 8.82
CA SER A 182 10.41 -23.94 8.32
C SER A 182 9.19 -24.68 8.88
N ILE A 183 8.85 -24.44 10.15
CA ILE A 183 7.66 -25.01 10.78
C ILE A 183 6.39 -24.35 10.22
N SER A 184 6.40 -23.03 10.06
CA SER A 184 5.25 -22.31 9.48
C SER A 184 4.94 -22.77 8.06
N GLU A 185 5.95 -23.00 7.22
CA GLU A 185 5.78 -23.55 5.87
C GLU A 185 5.21 -24.97 5.91
N LYS A 186 5.75 -25.84 6.78
CA LYS A 186 5.30 -27.23 6.94
C LYS A 186 3.86 -27.33 7.40
N GLU A 187 3.45 -26.47 8.34
CA GLU A 187 2.10 -26.42 8.89
C GLU A 187 1.16 -25.53 8.06
N ASN A 188 1.63 -24.99 6.92
CA ASN A 188 0.88 -24.09 6.04
C ASN A 188 0.27 -22.88 6.77
N ILE A 189 1.00 -22.35 7.77
CA ILE A 189 0.63 -21.17 8.54
C ILE A 189 0.88 -19.95 7.67
N LYS A 190 -0.20 -19.25 7.30
CA LYS A 190 -0.11 -18.01 6.55
C LYS A 190 0.29 -16.87 7.48
N ALA A 191 1.12 -15.96 6.98
CA ALA A 191 1.36 -14.68 7.64
C ALA A 191 0.02 -13.95 7.83
N LEU A 192 -0.16 -13.36 9.01
CA LEU A 192 -1.30 -12.50 9.28
C LEU A 192 -1.20 -11.26 8.38
N PRO A 193 -2.32 -10.74 7.85
CA PRO A 193 -2.30 -9.47 7.14
C PRO A 193 -1.80 -8.40 8.11
N GLY A 194 -0.71 -7.73 7.74
CA GLY A 194 -0.24 -6.57 8.49
C GLY A 194 -1.24 -5.42 8.39
N PRO A 195 -1.14 -4.40 9.26
CA PRO A 195 -2.00 -3.22 9.17
C PRO A 195 -1.67 -2.33 7.95
N TRP A 196 -0.59 -2.64 7.24
CA TRP A 196 -0.19 -1.96 6.01
C TRP A 196 -0.31 -2.94 4.84
N LEU A 197 -0.98 -2.47 3.79
CA LEU A 197 -0.87 -3.09 2.47
C LEU A 197 0.48 -2.74 1.85
N ASP A 198 0.90 -3.55 0.90
CA ASP A 198 2.05 -3.21 0.08
C ASP A 198 1.79 -1.87 -0.63
N PRO A 199 2.81 -1.00 -0.73
CA PRO A 199 2.65 0.27 -1.44
C PRO A 199 2.27 0.03 -2.90
N LEU A 200 1.56 0.99 -3.50
CA LEU A 200 1.23 0.92 -4.92
C LEU A 200 2.49 0.66 -5.76
N PRO A 201 2.43 -0.28 -6.73
CA PRO A 201 3.60 -0.61 -7.54
C PRO A 201 4.00 0.59 -8.41
N GLU A 202 5.30 0.77 -8.63
CA GLU A 202 5.81 1.84 -9.51
C GLU A 202 5.32 1.71 -10.95
N LYS A 203 5.05 0.47 -11.38
CA LYS A 203 4.53 0.13 -12.70
C LYS A 203 3.37 -0.84 -12.53
N LEU A 204 2.23 -0.44 -13.07
CA LEU A 204 1.00 -1.21 -13.03
C LEU A 204 0.64 -1.60 -14.46
N LEU A 205 0.63 -2.89 -14.77
CA LEU A 205 0.35 -3.36 -16.11
C LEU A 205 -1.15 -3.57 -16.29
N LEU A 206 -1.69 -3.16 -17.43
CA LEU A 206 -3.12 -3.31 -17.73
C LEU A 206 -3.57 -4.79 -17.76
N LYS A 207 -2.62 -5.72 -17.99
CA LYS A 207 -2.87 -7.17 -17.93
C LYS A 207 -3.19 -7.70 -16.52
N GLU A 208 -2.92 -6.92 -15.48
CA GLU A 208 -3.29 -7.27 -14.11
C GLU A 208 -4.81 -7.13 -13.88
N PHE A 209 -5.46 -6.28 -14.70
CA PHE A 209 -6.91 -6.06 -14.65
C PHE A 209 -7.68 -6.85 -15.70
N TYR A 210 -7.03 -7.15 -16.83
CA TYR A 210 -7.63 -7.87 -17.94
C TYR A 210 -6.78 -9.08 -18.32
N ALA A 211 -7.42 -10.23 -18.53
CA ALA A 211 -6.76 -11.43 -19.04
C ALA A 211 -6.33 -11.24 -20.51
N MET A 212 -5.22 -10.52 -20.71
CA MET A 212 -4.72 -10.15 -22.05
C MET A 212 -3.96 -11.28 -22.76
N GLU A 213 -3.30 -12.16 -22.01
CA GLU A 213 -2.46 -13.23 -22.58
C GLU A 213 -3.30 -14.29 -23.31
N ASP A 214 -4.50 -14.58 -22.79
CA ASP A 214 -5.49 -15.47 -23.41
C ASP A 214 -6.68 -14.70 -23.99
N TRP A 215 -6.46 -13.42 -24.37
CA TRP A 215 -7.55 -12.60 -24.88
C TRP A 215 -8.10 -13.16 -26.18
N THR A 216 -9.41 -13.31 -26.24
CA THR A 216 -10.13 -13.73 -27.44
C THR A 216 -11.36 -12.87 -27.65
N ILE A 217 -11.96 -12.96 -28.84
CA ILE A 217 -13.23 -12.29 -29.18
C ILE A 217 -14.35 -12.67 -28.18
N ALA A 218 -14.27 -13.83 -27.53
CA ALA A 218 -15.21 -14.24 -26.49
C ALA A 218 -15.21 -13.27 -25.30
N GLU A 219 -14.10 -12.57 -25.04
CA GLU A 219 -14.00 -11.58 -24.00
C GLU A 219 -15.01 -10.45 -24.24
N TRP A 220 -15.18 -9.96 -25.48
CA TRP A 220 -16.18 -8.95 -25.83
C TRP A 220 -17.62 -9.37 -25.51
N ASN A 221 -17.90 -10.68 -25.47
CA ASN A 221 -19.25 -11.20 -25.20
C ASN A 221 -19.57 -11.38 -23.71
N LYS A 222 -18.61 -11.16 -22.81
CA LYS A 222 -18.87 -11.21 -21.36
C LYS A 222 -19.70 -9.99 -20.94
N SER A 223 -20.58 -10.16 -19.95
CA SER A 223 -21.33 -9.05 -19.36
C SER A 223 -20.37 -8.06 -18.70
N LYS A 224 -20.44 -6.79 -19.09
CA LYS A 224 -19.55 -5.73 -18.58
C LYS A 224 -20.35 -4.48 -18.24
N GLU A 225 -19.76 -3.64 -17.41
CA GLU A 225 -20.21 -2.28 -17.21
C GLU A 225 -19.85 -1.46 -18.46
N TYR A 226 -20.88 -0.99 -19.16
CA TYR A 226 -20.73 -0.28 -20.43
C TYR A 226 -19.93 1.02 -20.23
N LEU A 227 -18.96 1.29 -21.12
CA LEU A 227 -18.08 2.47 -21.06
C LEU A 227 -17.35 2.70 -19.72
N GLN A 228 -17.22 1.66 -18.89
CA GLN A 228 -16.34 1.73 -17.74
C GLN A 228 -14.93 1.29 -18.13
N VAL A 229 -13.96 2.13 -17.77
CA VAL A 229 -12.56 1.95 -18.12
C VAL A 229 -11.73 1.78 -16.85
N THR A 230 -10.88 0.75 -16.83
CA THR A 230 -9.95 0.51 -15.72
C THR A 230 -8.61 1.12 -16.08
N VAL A 231 -8.15 2.10 -15.30
CA VAL A 231 -6.97 2.90 -15.63
C VAL A 231 -5.85 2.83 -14.59
N GLY A 232 -6.11 2.22 -13.44
CA GLY A 232 -5.12 2.12 -12.37
C GLY A 232 -5.64 1.40 -11.14
N LEU A 233 -4.97 1.65 -10.00
CA LEU A 233 -5.30 1.10 -8.70
C LEU A 233 -5.47 2.26 -7.71
N ILE A 234 -6.53 2.23 -6.89
CA ILE A 234 -6.75 3.14 -5.78
C ILE A 234 -6.11 2.53 -4.54
N ASP A 235 -5.42 3.35 -3.76
CA ASP A 235 -4.95 3.03 -2.41
C ASP A 235 -5.83 3.75 -1.38
N ASP A 236 -6.77 3.01 -0.81
CA ASP A 236 -7.63 3.46 0.28
C ASP A 236 -6.98 3.10 1.61
N VAL A 237 -6.05 3.97 2.02
CA VAL A 237 -5.26 3.84 3.25
C VAL A 237 -6.16 3.75 4.48
N ALA A 238 -7.29 4.48 4.50
CA ALA A 238 -8.18 4.54 5.66
C ALA A 238 -8.91 3.22 5.88
N ASN A 239 -9.32 2.55 4.80
CA ASN A 239 -10.01 1.26 4.85
C ASN A 239 -9.09 0.06 4.67
N GLN A 240 -7.76 0.28 4.61
CA GLN A 240 -6.76 -0.76 4.34
C GLN A 240 -7.13 -1.60 3.10
N ALA A 241 -7.52 -0.91 2.04
CA ALA A 241 -8.03 -1.55 0.82
C ALA A 241 -7.35 -0.98 -0.42
N GLN A 242 -7.04 -1.86 -1.37
CA GLN A 242 -6.61 -1.49 -2.71
C GLN A 242 -7.55 -2.12 -3.72
N PHE A 243 -8.03 -1.32 -4.68
CA PHE A 243 -8.98 -1.79 -5.68
C PHE A 243 -8.86 -1.01 -7.01
N PRO A 244 -9.25 -1.62 -8.15
CA PRO A 244 -9.08 -1.00 -9.46
C PRO A 244 -9.78 0.36 -9.57
N LEU A 245 -9.06 1.36 -10.09
CA LEU A 245 -9.61 2.65 -10.48
C LEU A 245 -10.42 2.47 -11.77
N LYS A 246 -11.75 2.48 -11.61
CA LYS A 246 -12.70 2.50 -12.73
C LYS A 246 -13.22 3.91 -12.95
N LEU A 247 -13.14 4.40 -14.19
CA LEU A 247 -13.77 5.64 -14.61
C LEU A 247 -15.02 5.30 -15.42
N ASP A 248 -16.14 5.94 -15.08
CA ASP A 248 -17.38 5.82 -15.85
C ASP A 248 -17.47 6.95 -16.88
N LEU A 249 -17.28 6.61 -18.16
CA LEU A 249 -17.35 7.58 -19.24
C LEU A 249 -18.79 7.90 -19.68
N GLN A 250 -19.81 7.27 -19.09
CA GLN A 250 -21.20 7.66 -19.30
C GLN A 250 -21.57 8.94 -18.54
N GLU A 251 -20.88 9.23 -17.44
CA GLU A 251 -21.14 10.40 -16.59
C GLU A 251 -20.68 11.72 -17.22
N GLY A 252 -19.91 11.66 -18.32
CA GLY A 252 -19.57 12.82 -19.13
C GLY A 252 -18.11 12.86 -19.55
N HIS A 253 -17.58 14.09 -19.64
CA HIS A 253 -16.25 14.35 -20.20
C HIS A 253 -15.14 14.18 -19.16
N LEU A 254 -14.02 13.61 -19.58
CA LEU A 254 -12.84 13.42 -18.74
C LEU A 254 -11.75 14.45 -19.06
N ASN A 255 -11.28 15.17 -18.04
CA ASN A 255 -10.13 16.06 -18.14
C ASN A 255 -8.92 15.46 -17.42
N ILE A 256 -7.77 15.42 -18.10
CA ILE A 256 -6.50 14.95 -17.55
C ILE A 256 -5.50 16.10 -17.55
N TYR A 257 -5.01 16.49 -16.37
CA TYR A 257 -4.02 17.56 -16.20
C TYR A 257 -2.81 17.06 -15.42
N GLY A 258 -1.67 17.71 -15.63
CA GLY A 258 -0.40 17.32 -15.00
C GLY A 258 0.80 17.95 -15.68
N MET A 259 1.93 17.98 -14.98
CA MET A 259 3.19 18.52 -15.52
C MET A 259 3.69 17.71 -16.74
N PRO A 260 4.56 18.27 -17.59
CA PRO A 260 5.23 17.48 -18.63
C PRO A 260 5.91 16.24 -18.02
N GLY A 261 5.77 15.08 -18.68
CA GLY A 261 6.37 13.82 -18.22
C GLY A 261 5.59 13.04 -17.15
N THR A 262 4.43 13.52 -16.67
CA THR A 262 3.64 12.82 -15.64
C THR A 262 2.73 11.70 -16.16
N GLY A 263 2.88 11.28 -17.43
CA GLY A 263 2.12 10.16 -17.99
C GLY A 263 0.72 10.47 -18.54
N LYS A 264 0.39 11.73 -18.86
CA LYS A 264 -0.92 12.09 -19.45
C LYS A 264 -1.23 11.31 -20.74
N THR A 265 -0.29 11.30 -21.68
CA THR A 265 -0.39 10.55 -22.94
C THR A 265 -0.53 9.05 -22.68
N THR A 266 0.24 8.52 -21.72
CA THR A 266 0.15 7.12 -21.30
C THR A 266 -1.23 6.78 -20.72
N MET A 267 -1.83 7.68 -19.92
CA MET A 267 -3.18 7.48 -19.40
C MET A 267 -4.23 7.42 -20.51
N LEU A 268 -4.13 8.28 -21.53
CA LEU A 268 -5.00 8.22 -22.71
C LEU A 268 -4.84 6.91 -23.48
N GLN A 269 -3.59 6.45 -23.69
CA GLN A 269 -3.30 5.15 -24.29
C GLN A 269 -3.91 4.00 -23.48
N THR A 270 -3.78 4.03 -22.14
CA THR A 270 -4.40 3.05 -21.23
C THR A 270 -5.92 3.03 -21.39
N ILE A 271 -6.55 4.20 -21.54
CA ILE A 271 -8.00 4.30 -21.78
C ILE A 271 -8.39 3.63 -23.10
N ILE A 272 -7.67 3.91 -24.19
CA ILE A 272 -7.89 3.26 -25.50
C ILE A 272 -7.76 1.74 -25.36
N MET A 273 -6.66 1.26 -24.75
CA MET A 273 -6.42 -0.17 -24.59
C MET A 273 -7.49 -0.86 -23.74
N SER A 274 -7.84 -0.26 -22.60
CA SER A 274 -8.83 -0.82 -21.68
C SER A 274 -10.21 -0.89 -22.33
N LEU A 275 -10.61 0.13 -23.11
CA LEU A 275 -11.88 0.09 -23.84
C LEU A 275 -11.83 -0.87 -25.04
N ALA A 276 -10.73 -0.92 -25.79
CA ALA A 276 -10.61 -1.83 -26.95
C ALA A 276 -10.64 -3.31 -26.54
N VAL A 277 -10.06 -3.66 -25.39
CA VAL A 277 -10.09 -5.01 -24.81
C VAL A 277 -11.50 -5.38 -24.33
N SER A 278 -12.24 -4.40 -23.81
CA SER A 278 -13.54 -4.65 -23.20
C SER A 278 -14.72 -4.49 -24.16
N HIS A 279 -14.64 -3.63 -25.18
CA HIS A 279 -15.74 -3.31 -26.07
C HIS A 279 -15.39 -3.64 -27.51
N THR A 280 -16.40 -3.97 -28.32
CA THR A 280 -16.26 -4.18 -29.77
C THR A 280 -16.14 -2.85 -30.53
N PRO A 281 -15.62 -2.85 -31.77
CA PRO A 281 -15.64 -1.67 -32.65
C PRO A 281 -17.05 -1.19 -33.01
N THR A 282 -18.06 -2.05 -32.85
CA THR A 282 -19.48 -1.69 -33.04
C THR A 282 -20.09 -1.01 -31.82
N GLU A 283 -19.39 -1.03 -30.68
CA GLU A 283 -19.83 -0.40 -29.43
C GLU A 283 -19.08 0.90 -29.12
N VAL A 284 -17.81 1.01 -29.50
CA VAL A 284 -16.97 2.20 -29.23
C VAL A 284 -16.05 2.50 -30.42
N ASN A 285 -15.98 3.77 -30.80
CA ASN A 285 -15.04 4.29 -31.79
C ASN A 285 -14.17 5.41 -31.21
N PHE A 286 -12.90 5.44 -31.61
CA PHE A 286 -11.92 6.42 -31.14
C PHE A 286 -11.52 7.38 -32.26
N TYR A 287 -11.47 8.67 -31.94
CA TYR A 287 -10.82 9.69 -32.77
C TYR A 287 -9.80 10.43 -31.92
N VAL A 288 -8.53 10.37 -32.33
CA VAL A 288 -7.43 10.92 -31.54
C VAL A 288 -6.82 12.11 -32.26
N ILE A 289 -6.77 13.24 -31.57
CA ILE A 289 -6.00 14.43 -31.98
C ILE A 289 -4.67 14.35 -31.22
N ASP A 290 -3.59 14.09 -31.97
CA ASP A 290 -2.27 13.73 -31.45
C ASP A 290 -1.21 14.77 -31.83
N PHE A 291 -0.93 15.69 -30.89
CA PHE A 291 0.19 16.64 -31.01
C PHE A 291 1.52 16.06 -30.51
N GLY A 292 1.50 14.90 -29.83
CA GLY A 292 2.69 14.25 -29.27
C GLY A 292 3.35 13.21 -30.19
N ARG A 293 2.64 12.78 -31.25
CA ARG A 293 3.00 11.68 -32.16
C ARG A 293 3.16 10.33 -31.47
N MET A 294 2.41 10.10 -30.40
CA MET A 294 2.50 8.89 -29.57
C MET A 294 1.37 7.88 -29.84
N PHE A 295 0.45 8.17 -30.76
CA PHE A 295 -0.72 7.30 -31.01
C PHE A 295 -0.63 6.53 -32.33
N LEU A 296 0.40 6.72 -33.15
CA LEU A 296 0.49 6.10 -34.48
C LEU A 296 0.38 4.57 -34.45
N ASP A 297 0.91 3.92 -33.42
CA ASP A 297 0.85 2.46 -33.26
C ASP A 297 -0.58 1.93 -33.05
N PHE A 298 -1.53 2.80 -32.68
CA PHE A 298 -2.93 2.46 -32.50
C PHE A 298 -3.72 2.50 -33.82
N ARG A 299 -3.13 2.98 -34.93
CA ARG A 299 -3.84 3.19 -36.20
C ARG A 299 -4.53 1.94 -36.74
N ASP A 300 -3.95 0.76 -36.49
CA ASP A 300 -4.47 -0.51 -37.00
C ASP A 300 -5.53 -1.14 -36.08
N LEU A 301 -5.84 -0.52 -34.93
CA LEU A 301 -6.95 -0.98 -34.09
C LEU A 301 -8.28 -0.75 -34.81
N PRO A 302 -9.17 -1.75 -34.85
CA PRO A 302 -10.45 -1.64 -35.57
C PRO A 302 -11.39 -0.60 -34.97
N HIS A 303 -11.17 -0.19 -33.73
CA HIS A 303 -11.92 0.88 -33.05
C HIS A 303 -11.50 2.28 -33.48
N ILE A 304 -10.30 2.46 -34.04
CA ILE A 304 -9.74 3.79 -34.36
C ILE A 304 -10.30 4.25 -35.71
N GLY A 305 -11.16 5.28 -35.67
CA GLY A 305 -11.72 5.89 -36.86
C GLY A 305 -10.81 6.94 -37.50
N GLY A 306 -9.85 7.47 -36.74
CA GLY A 306 -8.84 8.41 -37.25
C GLY A 306 -7.90 8.94 -36.18
N ILE A 307 -6.64 9.12 -36.57
CA ILE A 307 -5.61 9.81 -35.77
C ILE A 307 -5.18 11.03 -36.58
N ILE A 308 -5.36 12.21 -36.02
CA ILE A 308 -5.07 13.50 -36.63
C ILE A 308 -3.82 14.06 -35.98
N GLN A 309 -2.78 14.27 -36.77
CA GLN A 309 -1.52 14.84 -36.29
C GLN A 309 -1.50 16.37 -36.44
N GLU A 310 -0.55 16.99 -35.74
CA GLU A 310 -0.22 18.41 -35.92
C GLU A 310 0.05 18.73 -37.41
N GLY A 311 -0.58 19.79 -37.93
CA GLY A 311 -0.52 20.21 -39.32
C GLY A 311 -1.53 19.56 -40.28
N GLU A 312 -2.30 18.54 -39.87
CA GLU A 312 -3.31 17.89 -40.72
C GLU A 312 -4.66 18.65 -40.77
N ASN A 313 -4.61 19.92 -41.16
CA ASN A 313 -5.72 20.88 -41.05
C ASN A 313 -7.01 20.42 -41.74
N GLU A 314 -6.91 19.78 -42.92
CA GLU A 314 -8.10 19.27 -43.61
C GLU A 314 -8.75 18.10 -42.86
N LYS A 315 -7.95 17.21 -42.26
CA LYS A 315 -8.48 16.09 -41.46
C LYS A 315 -9.14 16.59 -40.19
N MET A 316 -8.54 17.59 -39.53
CA MET A 316 -9.13 18.24 -38.36
C MET A 316 -10.52 18.81 -38.68
N LYS A 317 -10.63 19.60 -39.76
CA LYS A 317 -11.92 20.15 -40.23
C LYS A 317 -12.94 19.06 -40.54
N ARG A 318 -12.51 17.98 -41.21
CA ARG A 318 -13.38 16.84 -41.54
C ARG A 318 -13.88 16.12 -40.29
N LEU A 319 -13.04 15.92 -39.27
CA LEU A 319 -13.44 15.32 -38.01
C LEU A 319 -14.54 16.15 -37.34
N PHE A 320 -14.31 17.44 -37.12
CA PHE A 320 -15.31 18.29 -36.47
C PHE A 320 -16.59 18.45 -37.29
N GLY A 321 -16.49 18.49 -38.62
CA GLY A 321 -17.65 18.43 -39.51
C GLY A 321 -18.44 17.13 -39.38
N PHE A 322 -17.74 16.00 -39.27
CA PHE A 322 -18.34 14.68 -39.01
C PHE A 322 -19.05 14.64 -37.65
N LEU A 323 -18.37 15.03 -36.57
CA LEU A 323 -18.93 15.04 -35.20
C LEU A 323 -20.20 15.89 -35.12
N LYS A 324 -20.18 17.09 -35.72
CA LYS A 324 -21.34 17.97 -35.77
C LYS A 324 -22.51 17.32 -36.51
N LYS A 325 -22.26 16.70 -37.66
CA LYS A 325 -23.29 16.01 -38.44
C LYS A 325 -23.87 14.82 -37.67
N GLU A 326 -23.00 14.02 -37.06
CA GLU A 326 -23.39 12.83 -36.30
C GLU A 326 -24.27 13.20 -35.11
N ILE A 327 -23.92 14.23 -34.34
CA ILE A 327 -24.73 14.70 -33.22
C ILE A 327 -26.10 15.21 -33.68
N THR A 328 -26.17 15.93 -34.80
CA THR A 328 -27.47 16.34 -35.38
C THR A 328 -28.33 15.13 -35.75
N LEU A 329 -27.76 14.12 -36.41
CA LEU A 329 -28.48 12.89 -36.76
C LEU A 329 -28.96 12.12 -35.54
N ARG A 330 -28.14 12.04 -34.48
CA ARG A 330 -28.50 11.40 -33.22
C ARG A 330 -29.61 12.17 -32.50
N LYS A 331 -29.56 13.51 -32.48
CA LYS A 331 -30.65 14.36 -31.93
C LYS A 331 -32.00 14.05 -32.56
N GLU A 332 -32.05 14.02 -33.89
CA GLU A 332 -33.27 13.68 -34.63
C GLU A 332 -33.74 12.26 -34.31
N SER A 333 -32.83 11.28 -34.35
CA SER A 333 -33.14 9.88 -34.08
C SER A 333 -33.65 9.65 -32.65
N PHE A 334 -33.04 10.30 -31.66
CA PHE A 334 -33.40 10.20 -30.25
C PHE A 334 -34.77 10.83 -30.00
N SER A 335 -35.00 12.01 -30.58
CA SER A 335 -36.28 12.70 -30.50
C SER A 335 -37.42 11.86 -31.08
N ASN A 336 -37.21 11.23 -32.24
CA ASN A 336 -38.21 10.41 -32.93
C ASN A 336 -38.70 9.21 -32.10
N ILE A 337 -37.84 8.64 -31.24
CA ILE A 337 -38.20 7.51 -30.37
C ILE A 337 -38.38 7.89 -28.90
N GLY A 338 -38.27 9.19 -28.57
CA GLY A 338 -38.38 9.70 -27.20
C GLY A 338 -37.23 9.31 -26.26
N ALA A 339 -36.07 8.94 -26.79
CA ALA A 339 -34.89 8.61 -26.00
C ALA A 339 -34.24 9.87 -25.42
N LYS A 340 -34.07 9.92 -24.09
CA LYS A 340 -33.46 11.06 -23.39
C LYS A 340 -31.96 10.93 -23.15
N SER A 341 -31.39 9.75 -23.38
CA SER A 341 -29.96 9.49 -23.20
C SER A 341 -29.50 8.42 -24.17
N PHE A 342 -28.19 8.37 -24.40
CA PHE A 342 -27.54 7.40 -25.26
C PHE A 342 -27.80 5.95 -24.80
N SER A 343 -27.67 5.69 -23.51
CA SER A 343 -27.94 4.37 -22.93
C SER A 343 -29.41 3.95 -23.07
N MET A 344 -30.35 4.91 -23.01
CA MET A 344 -31.77 4.65 -23.25
C MET A 344 -32.05 4.38 -24.73
N TYR A 345 -31.46 5.15 -25.63
CA TYR A 345 -31.56 4.93 -27.09
C TYR A 345 -31.12 3.51 -27.46
N ASN A 346 -29.93 3.10 -27.02
CA ASN A 346 -29.38 1.77 -27.31
C ASN A 346 -30.14 0.60 -26.67
N ARG A 347 -31.07 0.86 -25.73
CA ARG A 347 -32.01 -0.15 -25.19
C ARG A 347 -33.32 -0.22 -25.98
N MET A 348 -33.67 0.85 -26.70
CA MET A 348 -34.94 0.96 -27.43
C MET A 348 -34.84 0.52 -28.90
N VAL A 349 -33.63 0.44 -29.45
CA VAL A 349 -33.40 0.06 -30.85
C VAL A 349 -32.76 -1.32 -30.96
N GLU A 350 -33.09 -2.05 -32.01
CA GLU A 350 -32.43 -3.32 -32.34
C GLU A 350 -30.99 -3.09 -32.81
N LYS A 351 -30.80 -2.11 -33.71
CA LYS A 351 -29.48 -1.72 -34.22
C LYS A 351 -28.88 -0.61 -33.38
N LYS A 352 -28.07 -1.01 -32.40
CA LYS A 352 -27.31 -0.10 -31.55
C LYS A 352 -26.32 0.74 -32.34
N ILE A 353 -26.02 1.93 -31.82
CA ILE A 353 -25.00 2.82 -32.35
C ILE A 353 -23.79 2.86 -31.39
N PRO A 354 -22.56 3.00 -31.92
CA PRO A 354 -21.35 3.06 -31.10
C PRO A 354 -21.25 4.40 -30.36
N ALA A 355 -20.66 4.36 -29.17
CA ALA A 355 -20.17 5.55 -28.51
C ALA A 355 -18.94 6.07 -29.26
N ILE A 356 -18.85 7.39 -29.41
CA ILE A 356 -17.68 8.04 -30.01
C ILE A 356 -16.88 8.64 -28.87
N VAL A 357 -15.59 8.33 -28.80
CA VAL A 357 -14.68 8.91 -27.81
C VAL A 357 -13.64 9.72 -28.55
N VAL A 358 -13.68 11.04 -28.36
CA VAL A 358 -12.72 11.98 -28.95
C VAL A 358 -11.66 12.33 -27.92
N MET A 359 -10.39 12.10 -28.26
CA MET A 359 -9.26 12.36 -27.37
C MET A 359 -8.39 13.47 -27.93
N VAL A 360 -8.00 14.42 -27.08
CA VAL A 360 -7.13 15.54 -27.45
C VAL A 360 -5.87 15.51 -26.60
N ASP A 361 -4.77 14.96 -27.14
CA ASP A 361 -3.47 15.06 -26.48
C ASP A 361 -2.78 16.37 -26.88
N GLY A 362 -2.46 17.20 -25.88
CA GLY A 362 -1.92 18.54 -26.10
C GLY A 362 -3.00 19.62 -26.33
N TYR A 363 -4.07 19.62 -25.52
CA TYR A 363 -5.19 20.57 -25.62
C TYR A 363 -4.79 22.05 -25.77
N ILE A 364 -3.76 22.52 -25.06
CA ILE A 364 -3.31 23.92 -25.18
C ILE A 364 -2.84 24.25 -26.60
N ARG A 365 -2.14 23.32 -27.26
CA ARG A 365 -1.69 23.50 -28.65
C ARG A 365 -2.87 23.46 -29.60
N PHE A 366 -3.76 22.48 -29.42
CA PHE A 366 -5.01 22.39 -30.16
C PHE A 366 -5.79 23.70 -30.13
N LYS A 367 -6.01 24.25 -28.92
CA LYS A 367 -6.75 25.49 -28.73
C LYS A 367 -6.13 26.67 -29.46
N ASN A 368 -4.80 26.78 -29.46
CA ASN A 368 -4.09 27.91 -30.06
C ASN A 368 -3.98 27.81 -31.58
N GLU A 369 -3.84 26.60 -32.14
CA GLU A 369 -3.67 26.40 -33.59
C GLU A 369 -5.02 26.25 -34.32
N PHE A 370 -6.03 25.69 -33.64
CA PHE A 370 -7.34 25.35 -34.20
C PHE A 370 -8.48 26.06 -33.46
N GLU A 371 -8.41 27.40 -33.37
CA GLU A 371 -9.39 28.22 -32.63
C GLU A 371 -10.84 27.95 -33.05
N LYS A 372 -11.10 27.82 -34.36
CA LYS A 372 -12.45 27.57 -34.90
C LYS A 372 -12.99 26.20 -34.51
N GLU A 373 -12.15 25.17 -34.58
CA GLU A 373 -12.53 23.82 -34.16
C GLU A 373 -12.67 23.73 -32.63
N ASN A 374 -11.90 24.52 -31.87
CA ASN A 374 -12.08 24.66 -30.43
C ASN A 374 -13.44 25.29 -30.07
N GLU A 375 -13.90 26.32 -30.79
CA GLU A 375 -15.25 26.86 -30.61
C GLU A 375 -16.33 25.79 -30.83
N VAL A 376 -16.13 24.92 -31.84
CA VAL A 376 -17.03 23.78 -32.08
C VAL A 376 -16.94 22.78 -30.92
N LEU A 377 -15.74 22.44 -30.45
CA LEU A 377 -15.55 21.55 -29.31
C LEU A 377 -16.29 22.06 -28.06
N GLU A 378 -16.18 23.35 -27.75
CA GLU A 378 -16.86 23.98 -26.62
C GLU A 378 -18.39 23.88 -26.72
N LEU A 379 -18.95 23.95 -27.93
CA LEU A 379 -20.37 23.69 -28.17
C LEU A 379 -20.71 22.22 -27.98
N LEU A 380 -19.87 21.30 -28.49
CA LEU A 380 -20.09 19.86 -28.34
C LEU A 380 -20.09 19.44 -26.87
N LEU A 381 -19.13 19.93 -26.07
CA LEU A 381 -19.00 19.57 -24.66
C LEU A 381 -20.28 19.80 -23.84
N ARG A 382 -21.15 20.73 -24.25
CA ARG A 382 -22.41 21.04 -23.55
C ARG A 382 -23.51 20.02 -23.79
N GLU A 383 -23.51 19.34 -24.93
CA GLU A 383 -24.67 18.57 -25.41
C GLU A 383 -24.32 17.14 -25.83
N SER A 384 -23.05 16.85 -26.16
CA SER A 384 -22.63 15.63 -26.85
C SER A 384 -22.74 14.37 -26.00
N SER A 385 -22.54 14.47 -24.68
CA SER A 385 -22.59 13.33 -23.76
C SER A 385 -23.94 12.62 -23.79
N THR A 386 -25.03 13.40 -23.87
CA THR A 386 -26.41 12.89 -24.02
C THR A 386 -26.56 11.99 -25.26
N TYR A 387 -25.80 12.28 -26.32
CA TYR A 387 -25.85 11.58 -27.61
C TYR A 387 -24.69 10.59 -27.80
N GLY A 388 -23.92 10.30 -26.76
CA GLY A 388 -22.84 9.29 -26.76
C GLY A 388 -21.63 9.68 -27.61
N VAL A 389 -21.23 10.95 -27.50
CA VAL A 389 -20.02 11.53 -28.12
C VAL A 389 -19.19 12.29 -27.09
#